data_AF-A0A7R9BNB6-F1
#
_entry.id   AF-A0A7R9BNB6-F1
#
_cell.length_a   1.000
_cell.length_b   1.000
_cell.length_c   1.000
_cell.angle_alpha   90.00
_cell.angle_beta   90.00
_cell.angle_gamma   90.00
#
_symmetry.space_group_name_H-M   'P 1'
#
loop_
_entity.id
_entity.type
_entity.pdbx_description
1 polymer ?
#
loop_
_entity_poly.entity_id
_entity_poly.type
_entity_poly.pdbx_seq_one_letter_code
_entity_poly.pdbx_strand_id
1 'polypeptide(L)'
;MDKSLIDRLRELMKTDLIEVSYFAAGVLAHMTTDGEEPWSVDGVAHTDVLKDLVSGLDEIFEEIVGEWAMPDAEMVAYRTFQPFFPLLRTTSPHAVQLWALWAMLHVCKWNPTKYCPMMVRERGDNAVRTLALAPETEEHPMVKSFSVNILALLAEQGLEPGTTKYYFMSQEKPCSMEWHACYGGYPWESRS
;
A
#
# COMPACT_ATOMS: atom_id res chain seq x y z
N MET A 1 16.14 -8.19 -13.41
CA MET A 1 15.10 -8.89 -12.60
C MET A 1 14.63 -10.12 -13.38
N ASP A 2 14.29 -11.23 -12.73
CA ASP A 2 14.01 -12.50 -13.43
C ASP A 2 12.57 -12.59 -13.94
N LYS A 3 12.39 -12.86 -15.23
CA LYS A 3 11.10 -13.12 -15.88
C LYS A 3 10.34 -14.27 -15.21
N SER A 4 11.05 -15.31 -14.74
CA SER A 4 10.42 -16.47 -14.10
C SER A 4 9.62 -16.09 -12.84
N LEU A 5 10.08 -15.08 -12.11
CA LEU A 5 9.38 -14.54 -10.94
C LEU A 5 8.07 -13.85 -11.35
N ILE A 6 8.11 -13.03 -12.41
CA ILE A 6 6.90 -12.33 -12.89
C ILE A 6 5.85 -13.32 -13.34
N ASP A 7 6.26 -14.33 -14.11
CA ASP A 7 5.34 -15.35 -14.59
C ASP A 7 4.73 -16.12 -13.41
N ARG A 8 5.53 -16.42 -12.37
CA ARG A 8 5.01 -17.04 -11.16
C ARG A 8 4.04 -16.13 -10.38
N LEU A 9 4.32 -14.84 -10.27
CA LEU A 9 3.42 -13.89 -9.61
C LEU A 9 2.10 -13.74 -10.35
N ARG A 10 2.11 -13.75 -11.69
CA ARG A 10 0.90 -13.77 -12.53
C ARG A 10 0.04 -15.00 -12.28
N GLU A 11 0.65 -16.16 -12.12
CA GLU A 11 -0.08 -17.39 -11.78
C GLU A 11 -0.71 -17.29 -10.39
N LEU A 12 0.05 -16.82 -9.40
CA LEU A 12 -0.41 -16.69 -8.00
C LEU A 12 -1.52 -15.65 -7.86
N MET A 13 -1.50 -14.58 -8.64
CA MET A 13 -2.57 -13.58 -8.67
C MET A 13 -3.91 -14.14 -9.12
N LYS A 14 -3.93 -15.23 -9.90
CA LYS A 14 -5.14 -15.83 -10.47
C LYS A 14 -5.68 -17.00 -9.63
N THR A 15 -5.17 -17.19 -8.42
CA THR A 15 -5.66 -18.25 -7.54
C THR A 15 -6.89 -17.79 -6.77
N ASP A 16 -7.82 -18.71 -6.51
CA ASP A 16 -9.02 -18.47 -5.67
C ASP A 16 -8.70 -18.26 -4.18
N LEU A 17 -7.41 -18.33 -3.79
CA LEU A 17 -6.97 -18.05 -2.43
C LEU A 17 -6.69 -16.56 -2.28
N ILE A 18 -7.64 -15.82 -1.73
CA ILE A 18 -7.59 -14.36 -1.60
C ILE A 18 -6.29 -13.84 -0.98
N GLU A 19 -5.76 -14.53 0.02
CA GLU A 19 -4.49 -14.14 0.66
C GLU A 19 -3.32 -14.23 -0.32
N VAL A 20 -3.27 -15.31 -1.10
CA VAL A 20 -2.19 -15.57 -2.06
C VAL A 20 -2.26 -14.60 -3.22
N SER A 21 -3.45 -14.42 -3.80
CA SER A 21 -3.65 -13.48 -4.91
C SER A 21 -3.36 -12.05 -4.48
N TYR A 22 -3.81 -11.65 -3.29
CA TYR A 22 -3.56 -10.35 -2.71
C TYR A 22 -2.07 -10.05 -2.51
N PHE A 23 -1.30 -10.98 -1.92
CA PHE A 23 0.14 -10.78 -1.71
C PHE A 23 0.91 -10.77 -3.03
N ALA A 24 0.56 -11.64 -3.98
CA ALA A 24 1.19 -11.67 -5.30
C ALA A 24 0.98 -10.34 -6.05
N ALA A 25 -0.24 -9.80 -6.00
CA ALA A 25 -0.55 -8.49 -6.57
C ALA A 25 0.24 -7.38 -5.89
N GLY A 26 0.45 -7.45 -4.58
CA GLY A 26 1.27 -6.49 -3.84
C GLY A 26 2.73 -6.45 -4.29
N VAL A 27 3.33 -7.63 -4.54
CA VAL A 27 4.70 -7.71 -5.05
C VAL A 27 4.79 -7.08 -6.45
N LEU A 28 3.84 -7.39 -7.34
CA LEU A 28 3.79 -6.77 -8.67
C LEU A 28 3.52 -5.26 -8.60
N ALA A 29 2.66 -4.80 -7.70
CA ALA A 29 2.40 -3.38 -7.48
C ALA A 29 3.68 -2.63 -7.14
N HIS A 30 4.46 -3.12 -6.16
CA HIS A 30 5.74 -2.51 -5.84
C HIS A 30 6.73 -2.57 -7.00
N MET A 31 6.79 -3.68 -7.75
CA MET A 31 7.68 -3.80 -8.91
C MET A 31 7.35 -2.81 -10.04
N THR A 32 6.07 -2.50 -10.24
CA THR A 32 5.61 -1.60 -11.31
C THR A 32 5.62 -0.12 -10.91
N THR A 33 5.71 0.18 -9.61
CA THR A 33 5.58 1.54 -9.07
C THR A 33 6.76 2.46 -9.37
N ASP A 34 7.93 1.90 -9.66
CA ASP A 34 9.13 2.66 -10.01
C ASP A 34 9.12 3.15 -11.48
N GLY A 35 8.09 2.79 -12.25
CA GLY A 35 7.93 3.21 -13.65
C GLY A 35 8.77 2.41 -14.64
N GLU A 36 8.77 2.86 -15.90
CA GLU A 36 9.45 2.16 -17.01
C GLU A 36 10.99 2.21 -16.90
N GLU A 37 11.57 3.16 -16.18
CA GLU A 37 13.02 3.29 -15.98
C GLU A 37 13.30 3.23 -14.47
N PRO A 38 14.04 2.23 -13.94
CA PRO A 38 14.99 1.35 -14.64
C PRO A 38 14.46 -0.07 -14.92
N TRP A 39 13.30 -0.23 -15.57
CA TRP A 39 12.75 -1.57 -15.85
C TRP A 39 13.75 -2.41 -16.64
N SER A 40 14.21 -3.50 -16.02
CA SER A 40 15.35 -4.29 -16.48
C SER A 40 15.02 -5.79 -16.49
N VAL A 41 13.80 -6.12 -16.93
CA VAL A 41 13.36 -7.51 -17.14
C VAL A 41 13.39 -7.81 -18.62
N ASP A 42 14.33 -8.65 -19.03
CA ASP A 42 14.46 -9.04 -20.42
C ASP A 42 13.22 -9.79 -20.90
N GLY A 43 12.67 -9.34 -22.04
CA GLY A 43 11.55 -10.00 -22.71
C GLY A 43 10.20 -9.86 -22.01
N VAL A 44 10.05 -8.90 -21.09
CA VAL A 44 8.76 -8.52 -20.49
C VAL A 44 8.69 -7.00 -20.46
N ALA A 45 7.67 -6.41 -21.08
CA ALA A 45 7.46 -4.96 -21.00
C ALA A 45 6.84 -4.58 -19.64
N HIS A 46 7.29 -3.47 -19.06
CA HIS A 46 6.70 -2.90 -17.83
C HIS A 46 5.18 -2.71 -17.98
N THR A 47 4.76 -2.16 -19.12
CA THR A 47 3.35 -1.89 -19.42
C THR A 47 2.48 -3.14 -19.50
N ASP A 48 3.04 -4.28 -19.90
CA ASP A 48 2.29 -5.54 -19.91
C ASP A 48 2.06 -6.06 -18.50
N VAL A 49 3.08 -5.98 -17.62
CA VAL A 49 2.95 -6.35 -16.21
C VAL A 49 1.97 -5.43 -15.49
N LEU A 50 2.02 -4.14 -15.79
CA LEU A 50 1.10 -3.16 -15.22
C LEU A 50 -0.35 -3.44 -15.63
N LYS A 51 -0.60 -3.78 -16.90
CA LYS A 51 -1.93 -4.16 -17.37
C LYS A 51 -2.44 -5.43 -16.68
N ASP A 52 -1.61 -6.47 -16.62
CA ASP A 52 -1.97 -7.73 -15.95
C ASP A 52 -2.28 -7.49 -14.46
N LEU A 53 -1.48 -6.64 -13.80
CA LEU A 53 -1.71 -6.25 -12.42
C LEU A 53 -3.05 -5.55 -12.24
N VAL A 54 -3.34 -4.55 -13.08
CA VAL A 54 -4.60 -3.78 -13.00
C VAL A 54 -5.79 -4.71 -13.24
N SER A 55 -5.77 -5.53 -14.29
CA SER A 55 -6.86 -6.47 -14.56
C SER A 55 -7.05 -7.50 -13.45
N GLY A 56 -5.97 -8.08 -12.91
CA GLY A 56 -6.09 -9.03 -11.82
C GLY A 56 -6.57 -8.40 -10.51
N LEU A 57 -6.17 -7.16 -10.22
CA LEU A 57 -6.71 -6.43 -9.07
C LEU A 57 -8.18 -6.08 -9.25
N ASP A 58 -8.62 -5.68 -10.43
CA ASP A 58 -10.03 -5.44 -10.71
C ASP A 58 -10.86 -6.71 -10.47
N GLU A 59 -10.39 -7.87 -10.95
CA GLU A 59 -11.03 -9.18 -10.70
C GLU A 59 -11.09 -9.50 -9.18
N ILE A 60 -9.99 -9.34 -8.45
CA ILE A 60 -9.93 -9.56 -7.00
C ILE A 60 -10.92 -8.63 -6.28
N PHE A 61 -10.98 -7.36 -6.68
CA PHE A 61 -11.90 -6.41 -6.05
C PHE A 61 -13.34 -6.66 -6.43
N GLU A 62 -13.67 -7.11 -7.63
CA GLU A 62 -15.04 -7.52 -7.96
C GLU A 62 -15.53 -8.65 -7.04
N GLU A 63 -14.68 -9.63 -6.76
CA GLU A 63 -14.97 -10.73 -5.82
C GLU A 63 -15.17 -10.20 -4.38
N ILE A 64 -14.25 -9.38 -3.89
CA ILE A 64 -14.33 -8.81 -2.53
C ILE A 64 -15.52 -7.82 -2.41
N VAL A 65 -15.76 -6.97 -3.40
CA VAL A 65 -16.81 -5.92 -3.39
C VAL A 65 -18.20 -6.53 -3.53
N GLY A 66 -18.32 -7.70 -4.14
CA GLY A 66 -19.55 -8.48 -4.11
C GLY A 66 -20.03 -8.77 -2.69
N GLU A 67 -19.09 -8.91 -1.74
CA GLU A 67 -19.40 -9.37 -0.37
C GLU A 67 -18.94 -8.41 0.75
N TRP A 68 -18.12 -7.40 0.43
CA TRP A 68 -17.43 -6.46 1.35
C TRP A 68 -16.81 -7.11 2.60
N ALA A 69 -16.59 -8.42 2.58
CA ALA A 69 -16.10 -9.18 3.71
C ALA A 69 -14.59 -8.95 3.86
N MET A 70 -14.21 -8.17 4.87
CA MET A 70 -12.83 -8.21 5.36
C MET A 70 -12.58 -9.61 5.93
N PRO A 71 -11.41 -10.22 5.69
CA PRO A 71 -11.10 -11.54 6.22
C PRO A 71 -11.26 -11.58 7.75
N ASP A 72 -11.84 -12.67 8.26
CA ASP A 72 -12.13 -12.86 9.69
C ASP A 72 -10.87 -13.11 10.54
N ALA A 73 -9.71 -13.22 9.91
CA ALA A 73 -8.42 -13.48 10.54
C ALA A 73 -7.37 -12.43 10.15
N GLU A 74 -6.36 -12.25 11.02
CA GLU A 74 -5.20 -11.42 10.72
C GLU A 74 -4.41 -12.03 9.56
N MET A 75 -4.49 -11.42 8.38
CA MET A 75 -3.70 -11.86 7.23
C MET A 75 -2.22 -11.48 7.35
N VAL A 76 -1.95 -10.29 7.90
CA VAL A 76 -0.63 -9.67 7.85
C VAL A 76 -0.44 -8.64 8.96
N ALA A 77 0.79 -8.55 9.46
CA ALA A 77 1.22 -7.52 10.38
C ALA A 77 2.31 -6.64 9.76
N TYR A 78 2.02 -5.34 9.61
CA TYR A 78 3.04 -4.37 9.18
C TYR A 78 3.86 -3.80 10.34
N ARG A 79 5.13 -3.52 10.05
CA ARG A 79 6.02 -2.75 10.95
C ARG A 79 6.03 -1.26 10.64
N THR A 80 5.64 -0.88 9.41
CA THR A 80 5.62 0.48 8.90
C THR A 80 4.66 0.56 7.70
N PHE A 81 4.09 1.74 7.44
CA PHE A 81 3.27 2.02 6.26
C PHE A 81 4.06 2.63 5.09
N GLN A 82 5.34 2.96 5.29
CA GLN A 82 6.18 3.59 4.26
C GLN A 82 6.11 2.94 2.86
N PRO A 83 6.08 1.60 2.72
CA PRO A 83 5.98 0.97 1.41
C PRO A 83 4.70 1.35 0.63
N PHE A 84 3.60 1.67 1.32
CA PHE A 84 2.34 2.00 0.67
C PHE A 84 2.31 3.40 0.07
N PHE A 85 3.11 4.35 0.58
CA PHE A 85 2.99 5.75 0.17
C PHE A 85 3.30 6.01 -1.31
N PRO A 86 4.32 5.37 -1.93
CA PRO A 86 4.50 5.39 -3.38
C PRO A 86 3.27 4.92 -4.17
N LEU A 87 2.50 3.96 -3.64
CA LEU A 87 1.31 3.40 -4.30
C LEU A 87 0.12 4.36 -4.25
N LEU A 88 0.06 5.25 -3.25
CA LEU A 88 -1.01 6.23 -3.07
C LEU A 88 -0.85 7.50 -3.91
N ARG A 89 0.21 7.62 -4.71
CA ARG A 89 0.39 8.79 -5.58
C ARG A 89 -0.75 8.87 -6.61
N THR A 90 -1.16 10.09 -6.96
CA THR A 90 -2.20 10.33 -7.98
C THR A 90 -1.80 9.83 -9.37
N THR A 91 -0.51 9.62 -9.61
CA THR A 91 0.02 9.04 -10.85
C THR A 91 -0.01 7.50 -10.87
N SER A 92 -0.27 6.84 -9.74
CA SER A 92 -0.42 5.39 -9.68
C SER A 92 -1.77 4.96 -10.26
N PRO A 93 -1.88 3.77 -10.88
CA PRO A 93 -3.17 3.23 -11.29
C PRO A 93 -4.13 3.09 -10.11
N HIS A 94 -5.41 3.36 -10.33
CA HIS A 94 -6.43 3.30 -9.28
C HIS A 94 -6.52 1.92 -8.62
N ALA A 95 -6.38 0.82 -9.38
CA ALA A 95 -6.37 -0.53 -8.83
C ALA A 95 -5.23 -0.74 -7.81
N VAL A 96 -4.05 -0.18 -8.08
CA VAL A 96 -2.90 -0.20 -7.17
C VAL A 96 -3.16 0.64 -5.91
N GLN A 97 -3.78 1.80 -6.06
CA GLN A 97 -4.21 2.62 -4.93
C GLN A 97 -5.24 1.87 -4.06
N LEU A 98 -6.22 1.19 -4.68
CA LEU A 98 -7.21 0.36 -3.99
C LEU A 98 -6.55 -0.75 -3.18
N TRP A 99 -5.58 -1.45 -3.77
CA TRP A 99 -4.79 -2.48 -3.07
C TRP A 99 -4.11 -1.95 -1.81
N ALA A 100 -3.46 -0.79 -1.91
CA ALA A 100 -2.79 -0.16 -0.79
C ALA A 100 -3.79 0.30 0.30
N LEU A 101 -4.85 1.00 -0.10
CA LEU A 101 -5.88 1.50 0.82
C LEU A 101 -6.61 0.35 1.52
N TRP A 102 -6.90 -0.74 0.82
CA TRP A 102 -7.53 -1.91 1.40
C TRP A 102 -6.63 -2.54 2.48
N ALA A 103 -5.32 -2.70 2.22
CA ALA A 103 -4.35 -3.17 3.21
C ALA A 103 -4.35 -2.31 4.47
N MET A 104 -4.25 -1.00 4.25
CA MET A 104 -4.16 0.00 5.29
C MET A 104 -5.42 0.01 6.15
N LEU A 105 -6.60 -0.05 5.53
CA LEU A 105 -7.88 -0.12 6.23
C LEU A 105 -8.03 -1.42 7.00
N HIS A 106 -7.68 -2.57 6.39
CA HIS A 106 -7.78 -3.89 7.01
C HIS A 106 -7.00 -3.95 8.32
N VAL A 107 -5.71 -3.63 8.30
CA VAL A 107 -4.88 -3.70 9.52
C VAL A 107 -5.30 -2.67 10.57
N CYS A 108 -5.73 -1.48 10.15
CA CYS A 108 -6.26 -0.48 11.07
C CYS A 108 -7.56 -0.93 11.73
N LYS A 109 -8.46 -1.61 11.02
CA LYS A 109 -9.67 -2.19 11.63
C LYS A 109 -9.34 -3.35 12.57
N TRP A 110 -8.37 -4.18 12.19
CA TRP A 110 -7.97 -5.34 12.98
C TRP A 110 -7.30 -4.96 14.30
N ASN A 111 -6.36 -4.01 14.28
CA ASN A 111 -5.70 -3.51 15.48
C ASN A 111 -5.54 -1.98 15.45
N PRO A 112 -6.63 -1.24 15.74
CA PRO A 112 -6.64 0.22 15.71
C PRO A 112 -5.60 0.84 16.66
N THR A 113 -5.42 0.22 17.84
CA THR A 113 -4.49 0.73 18.87
C THR A 113 -3.04 0.73 18.42
N LYS A 114 -2.64 -0.20 17.56
CA LYS A 114 -1.30 -0.29 16.98
C LYS A 114 -1.18 0.55 15.71
N TYR A 115 -2.10 0.35 14.76
CA TYR A 115 -1.93 0.84 13.40
C TYR A 115 -2.40 2.27 13.20
N CYS A 116 -3.47 2.73 13.84
CA CYS A 116 -3.94 4.11 13.68
C CYS A 116 -2.91 5.15 14.18
N PRO A 117 -2.26 4.98 15.36
CA PRO A 117 -1.17 5.88 15.76
C PRO A 117 0.03 5.83 14.81
N MET A 118 0.40 4.64 14.32
CA MET A 118 1.47 4.48 13.33
C MET A 118 1.17 5.24 12.03
N MET A 119 -0.08 5.18 11.56
CA MET A 119 -0.52 5.88 10.36
C MET A 119 -0.33 7.40 10.48
N VAL A 120 -0.68 8.00 11.63
CA VAL A 120 -0.47 9.44 11.87
C VAL A 120 1.01 9.79 12.03
N ARG A 121 1.76 8.99 12.81
CA ARG A 121 3.20 9.21 13.03
C ARG A 121 3.98 9.23 11.72
N GLU A 122 3.62 8.35 10.80
CA GLU A 122 4.27 8.22 9.50
C GLU A 122 3.69 9.14 8.42
N ARG A 123 2.74 10.02 8.76
CA ARG A 123 2.04 10.92 7.81
C ARG A 123 1.22 10.18 6.74
N GLY A 124 0.83 8.94 7.00
CA GLY A 124 -0.05 8.18 6.13
C GLY A 124 -1.45 8.77 6.04
N ASP A 125 -1.93 9.40 7.11
CA ASP A 125 -3.20 10.13 7.12
C ASP A 125 -3.22 11.31 6.12
N ASN A 126 -2.09 12.01 5.98
CA ASN A 126 -1.92 13.06 4.98
C ASN A 126 -1.92 12.48 3.56
N ALA A 127 -1.19 11.38 3.33
CA ALA A 127 -1.17 10.73 2.02
C ALA A 127 -2.59 10.29 1.59
N VAL A 128 -3.34 9.65 2.50
CA VAL A 128 -4.73 9.22 2.26
C VAL A 128 -5.64 10.43 2.02
N ARG A 129 -5.48 11.52 2.78
CA ARG A 129 -6.28 12.75 2.59
C ARG A 129 -5.99 13.42 1.25
N THR A 130 -4.72 13.50 0.85
CA THR A 130 -4.33 14.06 -0.45
C THR A 130 -4.97 13.26 -1.57
N LEU A 131 -4.93 11.93 -1.51
CA LEU A 131 -5.57 11.07 -2.50
C LEU A 131 -7.11 11.24 -2.50
N ALA A 132 -7.74 11.31 -1.33
CA ALA A 132 -9.20 11.49 -1.21
C ALA A 132 -9.72 12.80 -1.80
N LEU A 133 -8.88 13.84 -1.82
CA LEU A 133 -9.20 15.17 -2.34
C LEU A 133 -8.74 15.38 -3.79
N ALA A 134 -8.05 14.40 -4.38
CA ALA A 134 -7.57 14.48 -5.74
C ALA A 134 -8.74 14.38 -6.74
N PRO A 135 -8.83 15.26 -7.75
CA PRO A 135 -9.88 15.21 -8.77
C PRO A 135 -9.97 13.86 -9.49
N GLU A 136 -8.82 13.20 -9.71
CA GLU A 136 -8.70 11.90 -10.35
C GLU A 136 -9.45 10.79 -9.59
N THR A 137 -9.60 10.96 -8.27
CA THR A 137 -10.31 10.02 -7.41
C THR A 137 -11.83 10.09 -7.58
N GLU A 138 -12.38 11.16 -8.17
CA GLU A 138 -13.83 11.28 -8.43
C GLU A 138 -14.33 10.25 -9.45
N GLU A 139 -13.47 9.83 -10.37
CA GLU A 139 -13.77 8.80 -11.38
C GLU A 139 -13.69 7.38 -10.80
N HIS A 140 -13.18 7.23 -9.57
CA HIS A 140 -12.95 5.96 -8.90
C HIS A 140 -13.59 5.92 -7.49
N PRO A 141 -14.92 5.70 -7.39
CA PRO A 141 -15.68 5.82 -6.13
C PRO A 141 -15.16 4.95 -4.99
N MET A 142 -14.61 3.76 -5.30
CA MET A 142 -14.03 2.89 -4.29
C MET A 142 -12.76 3.48 -3.65
N VAL A 143 -11.87 4.09 -4.44
CA VAL A 143 -10.64 4.73 -3.90
C VAL A 143 -11.04 5.82 -2.91
N LYS A 144 -12.04 6.62 -3.29
CA LYS A 144 -12.63 7.64 -2.42
C LYS A 144 -13.22 7.04 -1.15
N SER A 145 -14.05 6.00 -1.29
CA SER A 145 -14.71 5.32 -0.17
C SER A 145 -13.71 4.76 0.84
N PHE A 146 -12.70 4.02 0.39
CA PHE A 146 -11.66 3.47 1.26
C PHE A 146 -10.86 4.57 1.95
N SER A 147 -10.50 5.62 1.23
CA SER A 147 -9.78 6.76 1.81
C SER A 147 -10.59 7.44 2.91
N VAL A 148 -11.88 7.70 2.66
CA VAL A 148 -12.79 8.28 3.66
C VAL A 148 -12.96 7.36 4.86
N ASN A 149 -13.10 6.05 4.65
CA ASN A 149 -13.24 5.07 5.73
C ASN A 149 -12.01 5.02 6.63
N ILE A 150 -10.80 5.11 6.06
CA ILE A 150 -9.55 5.20 6.84
C ILE A 150 -9.57 6.48 7.69
N LEU A 151 -9.90 7.63 7.09
CA LEU A 151 -9.91 8.90 7.81
C LEU A 151 -10.98 8.93 8.92
N ALA A 152 -12.15 8.34 8.68
CA ALA A 152 -13.19 8.17 9.68
C ALA A 152 -12.72 7.28 10.84
N LEU A 153 -12.08 6.16 10.54
CA LEU A 153 -11.51 5.27 11.55
C LEU A 153 -10.45 5.99 12.40
N LEU A 154 -9.59 6.82 11.79
CA LEU A 154 -8.63 7.63 12.56
C LEU A 154 -9.35 8.63 13.49
N ALA A 155 -10.41 9.28 13.02
CA ALA A 155 -11.20 10.19 13.84
C ALA A 155 -11.89 9.47 15.02
N GLU A 156 -12.41 8.26 14.81
CA GLU A 156 -12.96 7.42 15.89
C GLU A 156 -11.91 7.08 16.96
N GLN A 157 -10.63 7.01 16.57
CA GLN A 157 -9.51 6.83 17.50
C GLN A 157 -9.05 8.16 18.15
N GLY A 158 -9.71 9.28 17.90
CA GLY A 158 -9.29 10.61 18.37
C GLY A 158 -8.00 11.09 17.70
N LEU A 159 -7.72 10.62 16.48
CA LEU A 159 -6.51 10.90 15.71
C LEU A 159 -6.79 11.79 14.50
N GLU A 160 -7.81 12.63 14.58
CA GLU A 160 -8.11 13.67 13.60
C GLU A 160 -7.28 14.94 13.82
N PRO A 161 -6.93 15.66 12.73
CA PRO A 161 -6.19 16.92 12.84
C PRO A 161 -6.86 17.93 13.77
N GLY A 162 -6.06 18.53 14.65
CA GLY A 162 -6.53 19.51 15.63
C GLY A 162 -6.75 18.92 17.04
N THR A 163 -6.79 17.60 17.18
CA THR A 163 -6.81 16.98 18.52
C THR A 163 -5.43 16.98 19.18
N THR A 164 -5.43 16.99 20.51
CA THR A 164 -4.21 16.84 21.31
C THR A 164 -3.49 15.52 21.00
N LYS A 165 -4.24 14.42 20.88
CA LYS A 165 -3.68 13.10 20.58
C LYS A 165 -3.03 13.06 19.20
N TYR A 166 -3.68 13.62 18.18
CA TYR A 166 -3.08 13.78 16.85
C TYR A 166 -1.78 14.59 16.91
N TYR A 167 -1.78 15.73 17.60
CA TYR A 167 -0.58 16.56 17.72
C TYR A 167 0.59 15.76 18.29
N PHE A 168 0.38 15.07 19.43
CA PHE A 168 1.42 14.23 20.02
C PHE A 168 1.95 13.15 19.06
N MET A 169 1.05 12.38 18.43
CA MET A 169 1.46 11.31 17.51
C MET A 169 2.19 11.85 16.27
N SER A 170 1.78 13.00 15.75
CA SER A 170 2.37 13.61 14.54
C SER A 170 3.77 14.19 14.74
N GLN A 171 4.15 14.47 15.98
CA GLN A 171 5.48 15.00 16.35
C GLN A 171 6.46 13.90 16.75
N GLU A 172 5.97 12.67 17.00
CA GLU A 172 6.85 11.53 17.22
C GLU A 172 7.68 11.29 15.96
N LYS A 173 9.01 11.22 16.12
CA LYS A 173 9.89 10.89 15.00
C LYS A 173 9.43 9.54 14.42
N PRO A 174 9.23 9.42 13.11
CA PRO A 174 9.04 8.13 12.47
C PRO A 174 10.18 7.20 12.90
N CYS A 175 9.86 5.98 13.33
CA CYS A 175 10.85 4.97 13.71
C CYS A 175 11.87 4.72 12.55
N SER A 176 11.47 5.06 11.32
CA SER A 176 12.31 5.05 10.12
C SER A 176 13.46 6.06 10.10
N MET A 177 13.55 7.07 10.98
CA MET A 177 14.73 7.95 10.97
C MET A 177 16.00 7.31 11.57
N GLU A 178 15.93 6.06 12.06
CA GLU A 178 17.09 5.24 12.42
C GLU A 178 17.61 4.32 11.28
N TRP A 179 17.16 4.50 10.02
CA TRP A 179 17.71 3.73 8.89
C TRP A 179 19.24 3.89 8.73
N HIS A 180 19.80 5.05 9.07
CA HIS A 180 21.26 5.29 9.03
C HIS A 180 22.03 4.64 10.19
N ALA A 181 21.35 4.22 11.26
CA ALA A 181 21.99 3.57 12.41
C ALA A 181 21.94 2.03 12.31
N CYS A 182 20.95 1.48 11.60
CA CYS A 182 20.77 0.02 11.45
C CYS A 182 21.49 -0.58 10.24
N TYR A 183 21.83 0.22 9.22
CA TYR A 183 22.75 -0.18 8.15
C TYR A 183 24.13 0.43 8.41
N GLY A 184 24.89 -0.22 9.29
CA GLY A 184 26.34 -0.08 9.30
C GLY A 184 26.88 -0.29 7.87
N GLY A 185 27.78 0.60 7.46
CA GLY A 185 28.21 0.80 6.09
C GLY A 185 28.50 -0.47 5.29
N TYR A 186 28.22 -0.41 3.99
CA TYR A 186 28.54 -1.47 3.04
C TYR A 186 30.05 -1.79 3.08
N PRO A 187 30.46 -3.06 3.30
CA PRO A 187 31.87 -3.43 3.43
C PRO A 187 32.73 -3.34 2.15
N TRP A 188 32.27 -2.72 1.06
CA TRP A 188 33.04 -2.64 -0.18
C TRP A 188 33.60 -1.23 -0.48
N GLU A 189 33.25 -0.20 0.29
CA GLU A 189 33.94 1.09 0.26
C GLU A 189 35.22 1.05 1.10
N SER A 190 36.17 0.21 0.70
CA SER A 190 37.59 0.37 0.96
C SER A 190 38.38 -0.78 0.35
N ARG A 191 38.66 -0.66 -0.95
CA ARG A 191 39.91 -1.10 -1.56
C ARG A 191 40.18 -0.26 -2.79
N SER A 192 41.30 0.44 -2.69
CA SER A 192 42.01 1.17 -3.74
C SER A 192 42.32 0.29 -4.94
#